data_AF-A0A8S3I9V3-F1
#
_entry.id   AF-A0A8S3I9V3-F1
#
_cell.length_a   1.000
_cell.length_b   1.000
_cell.length_c   1.000
_cell.angle_alpha   90.00
_cell.angle_beta   90.00
_cell.angle_gamma   90.00
#
_symmetry.space_group_name_H-M   'P 1'
#
loop_
_entity.id
_entity.type
_entity.pdbx_description
1 polymer ?
#
loop_
_entity_poly.entity_id
_entity_poly.type
_entity_poly.pdbx_seq_one_letter_code
_entity_poly.pdbx_strand_id
1 'polypeptide(L)'
;MMQSSTIPFVRSLFPEQTATMKARPTTGGTKIRTQANELVEKLMCCQPHYVRCIKPNANQAPGEWNSSNVIEQVKYLGLVANIEIRKAGFVYRREFAKFLSR
;
A
#
# COMPACT_ATOMS: atom_id res chain seq x y z
N MET A 1 -8.37 -2.47 -34.15
CA MET A 1 -9.64 -3.12 -33.73
C MET A 1 -10.38 -2.44 -32.59
N MET A 2 -9.77 -1.71 -31.64
CA MET A 2 -10.52 -0.81 -30.73
C MET A 2 -10.49 0.66 -31.15
N GLN A 3 -9.46 1.05 -31.91
CA GLN A 3 -9.30 2.40 -32.48
C GLN A 3 -10.28 2.72 -33.62
N SER A 4 -10.84 1.71 -34.28
CA SER A 4 -11.85 1.84 -35.33
C SER A 4 -13.28 1.86 -34.77
N SER A 5 -13.44 1.91 -33.44
CA SER A 5 -14.75 1.96 -32.81
C SER A 5 -15.48 3.26 -33.14
N THR A 6 -16.78 3.17 -33.38
CA THR A 6 -17.65 4.34 -33.55
C THR A 6 -17.84 5.12 -32.25
N ILE A 7 -17.62 4.49 -31.09
CA ILE A 7 -17.77 5.11 -29.78
C ILE A 7 -16.55 5.98 -29.46
N PRO A 8 -16.70 7.31 -29.26
CA PRO A 8 -15.58 8.21 -28.96
C PRO A 8 -14.82 7.82 -27.68
N PHE A 9 -15.53 7.39 -26.62
CA PHE A 9 -14.92 6.94 -25.37
C PHE A 9 -13.98 5.74 -25.59
N VAL A 10 -14.41 4.73 -26.35
CA VAL A 10 -13.57 3.55 -26.64
C VAL A 10 -12.32 3.95 -27.42
N ARG A 11 -12.43 4.86 -28.39
CA ARG A 11 -11.25 5.39 -29.09
C ARG A 11 -10.29 6.12 -28.15
N SER A 12 -10.81 6.84 -27.16
CA SER A 12 -9.99 7.60 -26.19
C SER A 12 -9.15 6.70 -25.28
N LEU A 13 -9.59 5.46 -25.00
CA LEU A 13 -8.85 4.50 -24.17
C LEU A 13 -7.66 3.85 -24.90
N PHE A 14 -7.65 3.88 -26.24
CA PHE A 14 -6.64 3.23 -27.08
C PHE A 14 -6.05 4.23 -28.08
N PRO A 15 -5.37 5.29 -27.64
CA PRO A 15 -4.78 6.28 -28.55
C PRO A 15 -3.79 5.61 -29.50
N GLU A 16 -3.65 6.16 -30.70
CA GLU A 16 -2.70 5.66 -31.68
C GLU A 16 -1.27 5.89 -31.17
N GLN A 17 -0.58 4.80 -30.83
CA GLN A 17 0.82 4.87 -30.42
C GLN A 17 1.67 5.05 -31.67
N THR A 18 2.07 6.30 -31.96
CA THR A 18 3.03 6.66 -33.02
C THR A 18 4.49 6.28 -32.66
N ALA A 19 4.68 5.45 -31.63
CA ALA A 19 6.00 5.07 -31.15
C ALA A 19 6.64 4.04 -32.07
N THR A 20 7.64 4.50 -32.83
CA THR A 20 8.63 3.70 -33.54
C THR A 20 9.43 2.81 -32.57
N MET A 21 8.90 1.67 -32.14
CA MET A 21 9.64 0.82 -31.19
C MET A 21 9.48 -0.66 -31.52
N LYS A 22 10.53 -1.23 -32.13
CA LYS A 22 10.86 -2.66 -32.21
C LYS A 22 11.14 -3.26 -30.81
N ALA A 23 10.47 -2.78 -29.76
CA ALA A 23 10.68 -3.22 -28.39
C ALA A 23 9.80 -4.44 -28.11
N ARG A 24 10.38 -5.45 -27.46
CA ARG A 24 9.67 -6.66 -27.04
C ARG A 24 8.44 -6.26 -26.22
N PRO A 25 7.26 -6.81 -26.49
CA PRO A 25 6.07 -6.51 -25.70
C PRO A 25 6.34 -6.79 -24.22
N THR A 26 6.00 -5.82 -23.37
CA THR A 26 6.23 -5.91 -21.93
C THR A 26 5.36 -7.03 -21.34
N THR A 27 5.97 -7.88 -20.52
CA THR A 27 5.23 -8.95 -19.83
C THR A 27 4.40 -8.35 -18.69
N GLY A 28 3.37 -9.07 -18.24
CA GLY A 28 2.59 -8.66 -17.07
C GLY A 28 3.47 -8.44 -15.83
N GLY A 29 4.48 -9.29 -15.62
CA GLY A 29 5.43 -9.15 -14.52
C GLY A 29 6.28 -7.87 -14.61
N THR A 30 6.75 -7.51 -15.81
CA THR A 30 7.48 -6.24 -16.01
C THR A 30 6.60 -5.05 -15.69
N LYS A 31 5.33 -5.06 -16.11
CA LYS A 31 4.38 -3.96 -15.82
C LYS A 31 4.14 -3.78 -14.32
N ILE A 32 3.90 -4.86 -13.59
CA ILE A 32 3.71 -4.81 -12.12
C ILE A 32 4.94 -4.23 -11.43
N ARG A 33 6.14 -4.68 -11.83
CA ARG A 33 7.39 -4.17 -11.26
C ARG A 33 7.57 -2.68 -11.50
N THR A 34 7.33 -2.22 -12.74
CA THR A 34 7.44 -0.79 -13.08
C THR A 34 6.46 0.04 -12.25
N GLN A 35 5.19 -0.37 -12.19
CA GLN A 35 4.16 0.34 -11.41
C GLN A 35 4.48 0.37 -9.90
N ALA A 36 5.02 -0.72 -9.35
CA ALA A 36 5.43 -0.78 -7.95
C ALA A 36 6.60 0.19 -7.66
N ASN A 37 7.59 0.24 -8.55
CA ASN A 37 8.73 1.16 -8.41
C ASN A 37 8.28 2.63 -8.48
N GLU A 38 7.45 2.98 -9.46
CA GLU A 38 6.90 4.35 -9.59
C GLU A 38 6.11 4.78 -8.33
N LEU A 39 5.37 3.85 -7.72
CA LEU A 39 4.67 4.11 -6.46
C LEU A 39 5.66 4.38 -5.31
N VAL A 40 6.69 3.55 -5.17
CA VAL A 40 7.71 3.71 -4.11
C VAL A 40 8.43 5.04 -4.25
N GLU A 41 8.83 5.42 -5.47
CA GLU A 41 9.50 6.70 -5.73
C GLU A 41 8.65 7.88 -5.25
N LYS A 42 7.35 7.89 -5.58
CA LYS A 42 6.44 8.96 -5.13
C LYS A 42 6.27 8.99 -3.61
N LEU A 43 6.20 7.84 -2.96
CA LEU A 43 6.09 7.76 -1.49
C LEU A 43 7.34 8.29 -0.79
N MET A 44 8.53 8.08 -1.36
CA MET A 44 9.80 8.56 -0.81
C MET A 44 9.96 10.08 -0.90
N CYS A 45 9.21 10.77 -1.75
CA CYS A 45 9.22 12.23 -1.86
C CYS A 45 8.42 12.95 -0.74
N CYS A 46 7.74 12.20 0.13
CA CYS A 46 6.83 12.76 1.13
C CYS A 46 7.14 12.23 2.55
N GLN A 47 6.56 12.86 3.58
CA GLN A 47 6.55 12.32 4.94
C GLN A 47 5.41 11.30 5.08
N PRO A 48 5.68 10.00 5.26
CA PRO A 48 4.62 9.00 5.35
C PRO A 48 3.99 8.97 6.75
N HIS A 49 2.68 8.74 6.77
CA HIS A 49 1.89 8.39 7.95
C HIS A 49 1.20 7.04 7.67
N TYR A 50 1.20 6.14 8.65
CA TYR A 50 0.70 4.77 8.47
C TYR A 50 -0.51 4.50 9.37
N VAL A 51 -1.54 3.89 8.79
CA VAL A 51 -2.68 3.31 9.51
C VAL A 51 -2.70 1.81 9.22
N ARG A 52 -2.81 0.99 10.27
CA ARG A 52 -2.87 -0.47 10.18
C ARG A 52 -4.30 -0.89 10.56
N CYS A 53 -5.03 -1.44 9.60
CA CYS A 53 -6.41 -1.88 9.79
C CYS A 53 -6.44 -3.36 10.16
N ILE A 54 -7.32 -3.75 11.09
CA ILE A 54 -7.57 -5.13 11.50
C ILE A 54 -9.07 -5.38 11.41
N LYS A 55 -9.48 -6.45 10.71
CA LYS A 55 -10.86 -6.91 10.64
C LYS A 55 -11.13 -7.85 11.83
N PRO A 56 -12.02 -7.50 12.78
CA PRO A 56 -12.19 -8.27 14.02
C PRO A 56 -12.92 -9.60 13.83
N ASN A 57 -13.81 -9.70 12.84
CA ASN A 57 -14.57 -10.91 12.50
C ASN A 57 -14.86 -10.96 10.99
N ALA A 58 -15.14 -12.13 10.43
CA ALA A 58 -15.45 -12.26 9.01
C ALA A 58 -16.88 -11.80 8.65
N ASN A 59 -17.81 -11.96 9.59
CA ASN A 59 -19.27 -11.81 9.44
C ASN A 59 -19.74 -10.36 9.34
N GLN A 60 -18.84 -9.38 9.50
CA GLN A 60 -19.16 -7.95 9.52
C GLN A 60 -20.13 -7.56 10.66
N ALA A 61 -20.18 -8.37 11.73
CA ALA A 61 -21.03 -8.10 12.88
C ALA A 61 -20.33 -7.15 13.87
N PRO A 62 -21.02 -6.13 14.39
CA PRO A 62 -20.47 -5.29 15.44
C PRO A 62 -20.27 -6.09 16.74
N GLY A 63 -19.18 -5.84 17.45
CA GLY A 63 -18.88 -6.47 18.75
C GLY A 63 -18.37 -7.92 18.67
N GLU A 64 -18.44 -8.58 17.51
CA GLU A 64 -17.90 -9.92 17.35
C GLU A 64 -16.37 -9.88 17.16
N TRP A 65 -15.66 -10.78 17.85
CA TRP A 65 -14.20 -10.87 17.85
C TRP A 65 -13.72 -12.30 17.60
N ASN A 66 -12.88 -12.47 16.59
CA ASN A 66 -12.20 -13.72 16.28
C ASN A 66 -10.69 -13.57 16.52
N SER A 67 -10.22 -14.05 17.66
CA SER A 67 -8.82 -13.95 18.07
C SER A 67 -7.86 -14.60 17.08
N SER A 68 -8.18 -15.76 16.53
CA SER A 68 -7.30 -16.49 15.59
C SER A 68 -7.04 -15.66 14.33
N ASN A 69 -8.11 -15.14 13.72
CA ASN A 69 -8.01 -14.32 12.52
C ASN A 69 -7.28 -13.00 12.78
N VAL A 70 -7.48 -12.40 13.96
CA VAL A 70 -6.76 -11.18 14.33
C VAL A 70 -5.27 -11.46 14.54
N ILE A 71 -4.90 -12.56 15.20
CA ILE A 71 -3.49 -12.94 15.39
C ILE A 71 -2.79 -13.15 14.05
N GLU A 72 -3.44 -13.78 13.08
CA GLU A 72 -2.90 -13.92 11.72
C GLU A 72 -2.69 -12.56 11.04
N GLN A 73 -3.65 -11.65 11.13
CA GLN A 73 -3.51 -10.29 10.61
C GLN A 73 -2.36 -9.53 11.28
N VAL A 74 -2.20 -9.66 12.60
CA VAL A 74 -1.07 -9.07 13.36
C VAL A 74 0.27 -9.56 12.80
N LYS A 75 0.37 -10.85 12.42
CA LYS A 75 1.56 -11.43 11.78
C LYS A 75 1.76 -10.89 10.36
N TYR A 76 0.72 -10.86 9.53
CA TYR A 76 0.80 -10.34 8.15
C TYR A 76 1.21 -8.86 8.10
N LEU A 77 0.75 -8.06 9.07
CA LEU A 77 1.10 -6.65 9.20
C LEU A 77 2.46 -6.42 9.85
N GLY A 78 3.12 -7.48 10.35
CA GLY A 78 4.43 -7.40 11.00
C GLY A 78 4.43 -6.54 12.27
N LEU A 79 3.30 -6.43 12.99
CA LEU A 79 3.19 -5.49 14.11
C LEU A 79 4.16 -5.83 15.26
N VAL A 80 4.38 -7.12 15.52
CA VAL A 80 5.31 -7.57 16.56
C VAL A 80 6.74 -7.13 16.23
N ALA A 81 7.22 -7.43 15.02
CA ALA A 81 8.55 -6.99 14.57
C ALA A 81 8.70 -5.46 14.57
N ASN A 82 7.66 -4.73 14.17
CA ASN A 82 7.66 -3.27 14.24
C ASN A 82 7.82 -2.76 15.68
N ILE A 83 7.15 -3.39 16.64
CA ILE A 83 7.29 -3.06 18.06
C ILE A 83 8.69 -3.41 18.56
N GLU A 84 9.24 -4.57 18.19
CA GLU A 84 10.59 -5.00 18.58
C GLU A 84 11.67 -4.03 18.08
N ILE A 85 11.62 -3.61 16.82
CA ILE A 85 12.54 -2.61 16.26
C ILE A 85 12.44 -1.29 17.02
N ARG A 86 11.22 -0.85 17.36
CA ARG A 86 11.02 0.37 18.17
C ARG A 86 11.52 0.21 19.60
N LYS A 87 11.45 -1.02 20.15
CA LYS A 87 11.95 -1.38 21.49
C LYS A 87 13.46 -1.49 21.60
N ALA A 88 14.15 -1.80 20.50
CA ALA A 88 15.61 -1.81 20.49
C ALA A 88 16.22 -0.41 20.76
N GLY A 89 15.43 0.66 20.59
CA GLY A 89 15.79 2.00 21.06
C GLY A 89 15.10 2.38 22.38
N PHE A 90 15.21 3.65 22.77
CA PHE A 90 14.41 4.20 23.87
C PHE A 90 12.94 4.33 23.45
N VAL A 91 12.12 3.36 23.87
CA VAL A 91 10.67 3.24 23.56
C VAL A 91 9.89 4.47 24.00
N TYR A 92 10.21 4.97 25.17
CA TYR A 92 9.48 6.06 25.78
C TYR A 92 10.18 7.39 25.50
N ARG A 93 9.51 8.27 24.78
CA ARG A 93 9.95 9.64 24.53
C ARG A 93 8.78 10.54 24.84
N ARG A 94 8.92 11.37 25.87
CA ARG A 94 7.95 12.38 26.24
C ARG A 94 8.62 13.73 26.16
N GLU A 95 7.88 14.72 25.68
CA GLU A 95 8.31 16.11 25.76
C GLU A 95 8.60 16.47 27.22
N PHE A 96 9.73 17.13 27.45
CA PHE A 96 10.20 17.45 28.79
C PHE A 96 9.17 18.22 29.62
N ALA A 97 8.46 19.18 29.02
CA ALA A 97 7.39 19.94 29.67
C ALA A 97 6.28 19.02 30.21
N LYS A 98 5.83 18.04 29.41
CA LYS A 98 4.81 17.08 29.85
C LYS A 98 5.36 16.17 30.96
N PHE A 99 6.64 15.77 30.87
CA PHE A 99 7.28 14.97 31.91
C PHE A 99 7.31 15.71 33.26
N LEU A 100 7.68 17.00 33.26
CA LEU A 100 7.73 17.83 34.46
C LEU A 100 6.37 18.13 35.10
N SER A 101 5.30 18.26 34.30
CA SER A 101 3.96 18.60 34.77
C SER A 101 3.21 17.46 35.51
N ARG A 102 3.90 16.38 35.88
CA ARG A 102 3.32 15.14 36.39
C ARG A 102 3.80 14.86 37.80
#